data_AF-A0A2R7L5R7-F1
#
_entry.id   AF-A0A2R7L5R7-F1
#
_cell.length_a   1.000
_cell.length_b   1.000
_cell.length_c   1.000
_cell.angle_alpha   90.00
_cell.angle_beta   90.00
_cell.angle_gamma   90.00
#
_symmetry.space_group_name_H-M   'P 1'
#
loop_
_entity.id
_entity.type
_entity.pdbx_description
1 polymer ?
#
loop_
_entity_poly.entity_id
_entity_poly.type
_entity_poly.pdbx_seq_one_letter_code
_entity_poly.pdbx_strand_id
1 'polypeptide(L)'
;MSIYKKIAIGVISVFFFVILVNIGLNYWIKKQLPIIIHEKNKTAYNINYEKIEVLLWSRTINAQTLLVHPKNQPQNSTTKTGLYSKIESITIKKFNIWNLAFRDIIQAESII
;
A
#
# COMPACT_ATOMS: atom_id res chain seq x y z
N MET A 1 17.52 -41.81 -12.17
CA MET A 1 16.48 -41.22 -11.28
C MET A 1 15.12 -41.44 -11.91
N SER A 2 14.17 -42.07 -11.20
CA SER A 2 12.82 -42.37 -11.72
C SER A 2 12.08 -41.09 -12.11
N ILE A 3 11.24 -41.15 -13.15
CA ILE A 3 10.47 -40.01 -13.67
C ILE A 3 9.63 -39.34 -12.58
N TYR A 4 9.08 -40.13 -11.65
CA TYR A 4 8.30 -39.65 -10.51
C TYR A 4 9.14 -38.78 -9.55
N LYS A 5 10.41 -39.12 -9.34
CA LYS A 5 11.32 -38.30 -8.51
C LYS A 5 11.62 -36.96 -9.17
N LYS A 6 11.73 -36.90 -10.50
CA LYS A 6 11.95 -35.64 -11.24
C LYS A 6 10.72 -34.73 -11.15
N ILE A 7 9.52 -35.31 -11.32
CA ILE A 7 8.25 -34.59 -11.17
C ILE A 7 8.09 -34.05 -9.75
N ALA A 8 8.37 -34.86 -8.73
CA ALA A 8 8.28 -34.44 -7.33
C ALA A 8 9.18 -33.23 -7.03
N ILE A 9 10.44 -33.25 -7.49
CA ILE A 9 11.35 -32.10 -7.31
C ILE A 9 10.83 -30.86 -8.05
N GLY A 10 10.31 -31.03 -9.27
CA GLY A 10 9.72 -29.92 -10.01
C GLY A 10 8.56 -29.26 -9.25
N VAL A 11 7.64 -30.06 -8.72
CA VAL A 11 6.50 -29.57 -7.94
C VAL A 11 6.95 -28.85 -6.67
N ILE A 12 7.89 -29.44 -5.91
CA ILE A 12 8.43 -28.83 -4.69
C ILE A 12 9.14 -27.50 -5.01
N SER A 13 9.90 -27.45 -6.09
CA SER A 13 10.60 -26.24 -6.52
C SER A 13 9.62 -25.12 -6.89
N VAL A 14 8.57 -25.43 -7.66
CA VAL A 14 7.52 -24.46 -7.99
C VAL A 14 6.80 -23.99 -6.73
N PHE A 15 6.46 -24.89 -5.82
CA PHE A 15 5.79 -24.54 -4.57
C PHE A 15 6.65 -23.60 -3.72
N PHE A 16 7.94 -23.90 -3.59
CA PHE A 16 8.88 -23.05 -2.87
C PHE A 16 9.02 -21.67 -3.53
N PHE A 17 9.07 -21.61 -4.86
CA PHE A 17 9.11 -20.36 -5.61
C PHE A 17 7.86 -19.50 -5.36
N VAL A 18 6.67 -20.09 -5.37
CA VAL A 18 5.41 -19.37 -5.09
C VAL A 18 5.43 -18.76 -3.68
N ILE A 19 5.94 -19.48 -2.68
CA ILE A 19 6.08 -18.97 -1.31
C ILE A 19 7.02 -17.76 -1.28
N LEU A 20 8.19 -17.88 -1.91
CA LEU A 20 9.17 -16.79 -1.96
C LEU A 20 8.61 -15.54 -2.65
N VAL A 21 7.92 -15.71 -3.78
CA VAL A 21 7.28 -14.60 -4.50
C VAL A 21 6.23 -13.92 -3.62
N ASN A 22 5.42 -14.68 -2.88
CA ASN A 22 4.41 -14.11 -1.99
C ASN A 22 5.05 -13.27 -0.86
N ILE A 23 6.09 -13.78 -0.21
CA ILE A 23 6.82 -13.06 0.85
C ILE A 23 7.49 -11.80 0.28
N GLY A 24 8.17 -11.93 -0.87
CA GLY A 24 8.85 -10.81 -1.52
C GLY A 24 7.89 -9.71 -1.94
N LEU A 25 6.76 -10.09 -2.53
CA LEU A 25 5.71 -9.14 -2.94
C LEU A 25 5.05 -8.45 -1.73
N ASN A 26 4.83 -9.18 -0.64
CA ASN A 26 4.33 -8.60 0.63
C ASN A 26 5.29 -7.56 1.20
N TYR A 27 6.57 -7.87 1.24
CA TYR A 27 7.58 -6.93 1.73
C TYR A 27 7.67 -5.70 0.83
N TRP A 28 7.71 -5.90 -0.49
CA TRP A 28 7.81 -4.82 -1.46
C TRP A 28 6.60 -3.88 -1.39
N ILE A 29 5.37 -4.39 -1.35
CA ILE A 29 4.16 -3.56 -1.28
C ILE A 29 4.15 -2.69 -0.03
N LYS A 30 4.49 -3.27 1.13
CA LYS A 30 4.52 -2.52 2.40
C LYS A 30 5.51 -1.36 2.36
N LYS A 31 6.63 -1.52 1.65
CA LYS A 31 7.64 -0.48 1.48
C LYS A 31 7.26 0.56 0.43
N GLN A 32 6.68 0.12 -0.68
CA GLN A 32 6.39 0.98 -1.83
C GLN A 32 5.13 1.82 -1.63
N LEU A 33 4.13 1.30 -0.92
CA LEU A 33 2.84 1.98 -0.76
C LEU A 33 2.97 3.39 -0.14
N PRO A 34 3.75 3.61 0.93
CA PRO A 34 4.03 4.96 1.44
C PRO A 34 4.62 5.91 0.39
N ILE A 35 5.57 5.41 -0.41
CA ILE A 35 6.27 6.18 -1.44
C ILE A 35 5.29 6.61 -2.53
N ILE A 36 4.46 5.68 -3.00
CA ILE A 36 3.43 5.95 -4.01
C ILE A 36 2.43 6.99 -3.53
N ILE A 37 1.93 6.86 -2.29
CA ILE A 37 0.97 7.82 -1.72
C ILE A 37 1.59 9.22 -1.68
N HIS A 38 2.85 9.34 -1.28
CA HIS A 38 3.54 10.62 -1.22
C HIS A 38 3.83 11.20 -2.61
N GLU A 39 4.49 10.45 -3.49
CA GLU A 39 4.95 10.93 -4.80
C GLU A 39 3.82 11.16 -5.80
N LYS A 40 2.77 10.33 -5.76
CA LYS A 40 1.63 10.43 -6.70
C LYS A 40 0.53 11.35 -6.18
N ASN A 41 0.66 11.94 -4.99
CA ASN A 41 -0.32 12.89 -4.46
C ASN A 41 -0.24 14.25 -5.19
N LYS A 42 -1.09 14.41 -6.20
CA LYS A 42 -1.26 15.66 -6.97
C LYS A 42 -2.21 16.67 -6.32
N THR A 43 -2.78 16.38 -5.16
CA THR A 43 -3.72 17.30 -4.48
C THR A 43 -2.96 18.49 -3.86
N ALA A 44 -3.69 19.55 -3.53
CA ALA A 44 -3.17 20.72 -2.82
C ALA A 44 -2.87 20.45 -1.33
N TYR A 45 -3.13 19.23 -0.84
CA TYR A 45 -2.99 18.86 0.56
C TYR A 45 -1.90 17.80 0.73
N ASN A 46 -1.16 17.89 1.82
CA ASN A 46 -0.33 16.82 2.33
C ASN A 46 -1.20 15.88 3.16
N ILE A 47 -0.98 14.59 2.97
CA ILE A 47 -1.65 13.52 3.71
C ILE A 47 -0.54 12.73 4.39
N ASN A 48 -0.38 12.95 5.69
CA ASN A 48 0.55 12.20 6.51
C ASN A 48 -0.23 11.14 7.27
N TYR A 49 0.37 9.97 7.48
CA TYR A 49 -0.20 8.87 8.25
C TYR A 49 0.83 8.43 9.28
N GLU A 50 0.36 8.03 10.44
CA GLU A 50 1.22 7.51 11.50
C GLU A 50 1.56 6.04 11.25
N LYS A 51 0.56 5.26 10.84
CA LYS A 51 0.70 3.83 10.60
C LYS A 51 -0.04 3.41 9.34
N ILE A 52 0.61 2.59 8.52
CA ILE A 52 -0.03 1.89 7.41
C ILE A 52 0.20 0.39 7.60
N GLU A 53 -0.90 -0.35 7.59
CA GLU A 53 -0.91 -1.81 7.59
C GLU A 53 -1.50 -2.34 6.30
N VAL A 54 -0.83 -3.33 5.71
CA VAL A 54 -1.29 -3.99 4.50
C VAL A 54 -1.52 -5.47 4.78
N LEU A 55 -2.74 -5.93 4.50
CA LEU A 55 -3.19 -7.30 4.59
C LEU A 55 -3.41 -7.84 3.17
N LEU A 56 -2.43 -8.51 2.59
CA LEU A 56 -2.53 -9.03 1.22
C LEU A 56 -3.62 -10.08 1.06
N TRP A 57 -3.82 -10.93 2.07
CA TRP A 57 -4.80 -12.02 2.02
C TRP A 57 -6.23 -11.49 1.85
N SER A 58 -6.63 -10.53 2.70
CA SER A 58 -7.94 -9.86 2.60
C SER A 58 -7.96 -8.73 1.58
N ARG A 59 -6.80 -8.39 0.99
CA ARG A 59 -6.60 -7.23 0.11
C ARG A 59 -7.09 -5.94 0.77
N THR A 60 -6.65 -5.71 2.01
CA THR A 60 -7.04 -4.53 2.79
C THR A 60 -5.82 -3.68 3.12
N ILE A 61 -5.97 -2.37 3.04
CA ILE A 61 -4.98 -1.39 3.55
C ILE A 61 -5.67 -0.59 4.65
N ASN A 62 -5.07 -0.57 5.83
CA ASN A 62 -5.52 0.25 6.96
C ASN A 62 -4.49 1.37 7.18
N ALA A 63 -4.93 2.61 7.08
CA ALA A 63 -4.14 3.77 7.46
C ALA A 63 -4.72 4.35 8.76
N GLN A 64 -3.86 4.58 9.76
CA GLN A 64 -4.25 5.14 11.04
C GLN A 64 -3.66 6.53 11.22
N THR A 65 -4.42 7.39 11.89
CA THR A 65 -4.07 8.76 12.22
C THR A 65 -3.61 9.53 10.98
N LEU A 66 -4.53 9.84 10.07
CA LEU A 66 -4.22 10.65 8.90
C LEU A 66 -4.35 12.14 9.24
N LEU A 67 -3.28 12.88 9.01
CA LEU A 67 -3.21 14.33 9.16
C LEU A 67 -3.23 14.96 7.77
N VAL A 68 -4.31 15.67 7.48
CA VAL A 68 -4.50 16.41 6.22
C VAL A 68 -4.28 17.88 6.48
N HIS A 69 -3.36 18.50 5.75
CA HIS A 69 -3.07 19.93 5.83
C HIS A 69 -2.66 20.50 4.46
N PRO A 70 -2.86 21.80 4.20
CA PRO A 70 -2.45 22.41 2.93
C PRO A 70 -0.93 22.33 2.71
N LYS A 71 -0.50 22.03 1.48
CA LYS A 71 0.93 22.02 1.11
C LYS A 71 1.58 23.39 1.22
N ASN A 72 0.85 24.41 0.76
CA ASN A 72 1.32 25.78 0.72
C ASN A 72 0.69 26.54 1.88
N GLN A 73 1.39 26.57 3.01
CA GLN A 73 1.07 27.48 4.11
C GLN A 73 2.05 28.66 4.09
N PRO A 74 1.57 29.90 4.23
CA PRO A 74 2.47 31.02 4.52
C PRO A 74 3.13 30.75 5.87
N GLN A 75 4.46 30.66 5.90
CA GLN A 75 5.25 30.34 7.11
C GLN A 75 5.00 31.30 8.29
N ASN A 76 4.40 32.48 8.03
CA ASN A 76 4.19 33.55 9.01
C ASN A 76 2.72 33.99 9.16
N SER A 77 1.73 33.23 8.66
CA SER A 77 0.31 33.61 8.84
C SER A 77 -0.30 32.91 10.04
N THR A 78 -0.73 33.68 11.05
CA THR A 78 -1.54 33.22 12.20
C THR A 78 -2.90 32.66 11.77
N THR A 79 -3.34 32.99 10.56
CA THR A 79 -4.59 32.53 9.96
C THR A 79 -4.35 31.22 9.21
N LYS A 80 -4.81 30.12 9.81
CA LYS A 80 -4.89 28.80 9.15
C LYS A 80 -5.91 28.86 8.02
N THR A 81 -5.47 29.23 6.82
CA THR A 81 -6.32 29.23 5.63
C THR A 81 -6.26 27.84 5.01
N GLY A 82 -7.41 27.16 4.90
CA GLY A 82 -7.54 25.81 4.32
C GLY A 82 -8.02 24.75 5.31
N LEU A 83 -8.24 23.53 4.81
CA LEU A 83 -8.73 22.40 5.60
C LEU A 83 -7.59 21.76 6.39
N TYR A 84 -7.76 21.68 7.71
CA TYR A 84 -6.94 20.87 8.59
C TYR A 84 -7.84 19.80 9.18
N SER A 85 -7.51 18.55 8.96
CA SER A 85 -8.29 17.43 9.46
C SER A 85 -7.38 16.37 10.04
N LYS A 86 -7.85 15.76 11.13
CA LYS A 86 -7.32 14.52 11.66
C LYS A 86 -8.38 13.45 11.45
N ILE A 87 -8.05 12.46 10.63
CA ILE A 87 -8.90 11.31 10.38
C ILE A 87 -8.31 10.15 11.18
N GLU A 88 -9.11 9.54 12.04
CA GLU A 88 -8.61 8.50 12.95
C GLU A 88 -8.15 7.24 12.19
N SER A 89 -8.92 6.82 11.20
CA SER A 89 -8.54 5.70 10.34
C SER A 89 -9.24 5.74 9.00
N ILE A 90 -8.60 5.15 8.00
CA ILE A 90 -9.20 4.85 6.69
C ILE A 90 -8.90 3.40 6.36
N THR A 91 -9.91 2.68 5.91
CA THR A 91 -9.83 1.29 5.47
C THR A 91 -10.13 1.20 3.98
N ILE A 92 -9.13 0.83 3.20
CA ILE A 92 -9.27 0.54 1.77
C ILE A 92 -9.48 -0.96 1.62
N LYS A 93 -10.62 -1.37 1.06
CA LYS A 93 -10.97 -2.79 0.89
C LYS A 93 -10.82 -3.25 -0.56
N LYS A 94 -10.41 -4.52 -0.69
CA LYS A 94 -10.25 -5.24 -1.96
C LYS A 94 -9.44 -4.46 -2.99
N PHE A 95 -8.26 -3.98 -2.60
CA PHE A 95 -7.37 -3.32 -3.55
C PHE A 95 -6.76 -4.31 -4.56
N ASN A 96 -6.45 -3.83 -5.75
CA ASN A 96 -5.82 -4.60 -6.80
C ASN A 96 -4.29 -4.64 -6.59
N ILE A 97 -3.81 -5.78 -6.11
CA ILE A 97 -2.38 -6.04 -5.84
C ILE A 97 -1.52 -5.84 -7.09
N TRP A 98 -1.98 -6.29 -8.26
CA TRP A 98 -1.20 -6.25 -9.49
C TRP A 98 -1.05 -4.84 -10.05
N ASN A 99 -2.10 -4.03 -9.96
CA ASN A 99 -2.03 -2.62 -10.34
C ASN A 99 -1.10 -1.83 -9.41
N LEU A 100 -1.08 -2.17 -8.13
CA LEU A 100 -0.12 -1.58 -7.20
C LEU A 100 1.32 -2.03 -7.51
N ALA A 101 1.51 -3.32 -7.80
CA ALA A 101 2.83 -3.93 -8.04
C ALA A 101 3.52 -3.45 -9.32
N PHE A 102 2.77 -3.24 -10.39
CA PHE A 102 3.35 -3.00 -11.72
C PHE A 102 3.01 -1.64 -12.33
N ARG A 103 2.06 -0.90 -11.74
CA ARG A 103 1.62 0.40 -12.28
C ARG A 103 1.66 1.53 -11.25
N ASP A 104 2.00 1.24 -10.00
CA ASP A 104 1.93 2.18 -8.88
C ASP A 104 0.52 2.80 -8.70
N ILE A 105 -0.55 2.05 -9.03
CA ILE A 105 -1.93 2.52 -8.93
C ILE A 105 -2.67 1.78 -7.81
N ILE A 106 -3.18 2.55 -6.85
CA ILE A 106 -4.07 2.04 -5.80
C ILE A 106 -5.50 2.04 -6.34
N GLN A 107 -5.90 0.93 -6.95
CA GLN A 107 -7.30 0.70 -7.35
C GLN A 107 -7.98 -0.16 -6.28
N ALA A 108 -9.14 0.25 -5.79
CA ALA A 108 -9.88 -0.45 -4.75
C ALA A 108 -11.39 -0.43 -5.01
N GLU A 109 -12.10 -1.37 -4.39
CA GLU A 109 -13.56 -1.46 -4.50
C GLU A 109 -14.25 -0.43 -3.61
N SER A 110 -13.73 -0.22 -2.41
CA SER A 110 -14.32 0.73 -1.45
C SER A 110 -13.28 1.32 -0.51
N ILE A 111 -13.57 2.53 -0.05
CA ILE A 111 -12.84 3.24 1.00
C ILE A 111 -13.86 3.57 2.09
N ILE A 112 -13.56 3.19 3.32
CA ILE A 112 -14.43 3.38 4.50
C ILE A 112 -13.64 4.12 5.56
#